data_AF-D6K763-F1
#
_entry.id   AF-D6K763-F1
#
_cell.length_a   1.000
_cell.length_b   1.000
_cell.length_c   1.000
_cell.angle_alpha   90.00
_cell.angle_beta   90.00
_cell.angle_gamma   90.00
#
_symmetry.space_group_name_H-M   'P 1'
#
loop_
_entity.id
_entity.type
_entity.pdbx_description
1 polymer ?
#
loop_
_entity_poly.entity_id
_entity_poly.type
_entity_poly.pdbx_seq_one_letter_code
_entity_poly.pdbx_strand_id
1 'polypeptide(L)'
;MTENLGVLGKKSPRRTGVERVVNAPLPTVHGKFQAIGYLDHDRGDEQVALVHGDIGAERVLVRLHSECLTGDAFGSQHCECGDQLAAALRAVVAEGSGVVVYLRGHEGRGIGLLAKLRAMALQAEGLDTVEANLALGLPVDARDYGVAAGMLHDLGVRSVRLMSNNPRKREALVRHGIEVAEQVPLLIPPCESNITYLRTKRERLDHHLPHLDAVAHLS
;
A
#
# COMPACT_ATOMS: atom_id res chain seq x y z
N MET A 1 -28.45 -8.49 -55.74
CA MET A 1 -28.27 -7.24 -54.96
C MET A 1 -28.49 -7.62 -53.50
N THR A 2 -27.40 -8.03 -52.84
CA THR A 2 -27.40 -8.53 -51.46
C THR A 2 -27.23 -7.37 -50.50
N GLU A 3 -28.02 -7.42 -49.44
CA GLU A 3 -28.15 -6.44 -48.36
C GLU A 3 -26.93 -6.40 -47.42
N ASN A 4 -26.75 -5.21 -46.84
CA ASN A 4 -26.13 -4.87 -45.55
C ASN A 4 -25.38 -5.96 -44.78
N LEU A 5 -24.08 -5.72 -44.54
CA LEU A 5 -23.41 -6.18 -43.33
C LEU A 5 -22.27 -5.23 -42.93
N GLY A 6 -22.28 -4.77 -41.68
CA GLY A 6 -21.08 -4.29 -41.00
C GLY A 6 -21.10 -2.84 -40.53
N VAL A 7 -21.93 -2.51 -39.52
CA VAL A 7 -21.63 -1.38 -38.63
C VAL A 7 -20.36 -1.75 -37.85
N LEU A 8 -19.23 -1.17 -38.25
CA LEU A 8 -18.00 -1.16 -37.46
C LEU A 8 -18.27 -0.37 -36.18
N GLY A 9 -18.60 -1.08 -35.09
CA GLY A 9 -18.61 -0.51 -33.76
C GLY A 9 -17.22 0.05 -33.45
N LYS A 10 -17.08 1.39 -33.46
CA LYS A 10 -15.90 2.07 -32.95
C LYS A 10 -15.73 1.65 -31.49
N LYS A 11 -14.72 0.81 -31.19
CA LYS A 11 -14.31 0.54 -29.80
C LYS A 11 -13.95 1.89 -29.18
N SER A 12 -14.67 2.28 -28.13
CA SER A 12 -14.30 3.46 -27.35
C SER A 12 -12.84 3.32 -26.88
N PRO A 13 -12.07 4.42 -26.85
CA PRO A 13 -10.68 4.39 -26.42
C PRO A 13 -10.59 3.81 -25.00
N ARG A 14 -9.59 2.94 -24.77
CA ARG A 14 -9.33 2.37 -23.44
C ARG A 14 -8.93 3.52 -22.50
N ARG A 15 -9.72 3.75 -21.45
CA ARG A 15 -9.36 4.69 -20.38
C ARG A 15 -8.12 4.15 -19.65
N THR A 16 -7.25 5.02 -19.16
CA THR A 16 -6.01 4.68 -18.45
C THR A 16 -5.89 5.52 -17.19
N GLY A 17 -5.10 5.06 -16.23
CA GLY A 17 -4.94 5.71 -14.93
C GLY A 17 -6.15 5.58 -14.02
N VAL A 18 -6.17 6.40 -12.96
CA VAL A 18 -7.23 6.37 -11.93
C VAL A 18 -8.36 7.33 -12.23
N GLU A 19 -9.58 6.90 -11.95
CA GLU A 19 -10.79 7.73 -11.98
C GLU A 19 -11.38 7.81 -10.58
N ARG A 20 -11.60 9.03 -10.07
CA ARG A 20 -12.40 9.24 -8.86
C ARG A 20 -13.86 8.92 -9.16
N VAL A 21 -14.41 7.93 -8.48
CA VAL A 21 -15.79 7.45 -8.69
C VAL A 21 -16.73 7.96 -7.61
N VAL A 22 -16.28 8.01 -6.36
CA VAL A 22 -17.15 8.31 -5.22
C VAL A 22 -16.38 8.99 -4.09
N ASN A 23 -17.11 9.79 -3.31
CA ASN A 23 -16.68 10.28 -2.01
C ASN A 23 -17.78 9.98 -0.99
N ALA A 24 -17.43 9.40 0.15
CA ALA A 24 -18.35 9.11 1.25
C ALA A 24 -17.74 9.44 2.62
N PRO A 25 -18.51 10.01 3.58
CA PRO A 25 -18.08 10.10 4.96
C PRO A 25 -17.83 8.70 5.56
N LEU A 26 -16.68 8.53 6.20
CA LEU A 26 -16.28 7.29 6.88
C LEU A 26 -15.84 7.61 8.32
N PRO A 27 -16.76 7.62 9.30
CA PRO A 27 -16.37 7.67 10.70
C PRO A 27 -15.71 6.34 11.10
N THR A 28 -14.59 6.43 11.83
CA THR A 28 -13.86 5.27 12.33
C THR A 28 -13.57 5.43 13.82
N VAL A 29 -13.10 4.37 14.46
CA VAL A 29 -12.58 4.43 15.84
C VAL A 29 -11.35 5.34 15.98
N HIS A 30 -10.68 5.69 14.88
CA HIS A 30 -9.50 6.56 14.89
C HIS A 30 -9.86 8.03 14.65
N GLY A 31 -10.99 8.33 14.01
CA GLY A 31 -11.39 9.67 13.63
C GLY A 31 -12.36 9.67 12.45
N LYS A 32 -12.75 10.88 12.01
CA LYS A 32 -13.64 11.09 10.86
C LYS A 32 -12.81 11.23 9.59
N PHE A 33 -13.14 10.46 8.56
CA PHE A 33 -12.48 10.56 7.25
C PHE A 33 -13.51 10.83 6.15
N GLN A 34 -13.05 11.33 5.01
CA GLN A 34 -13.69 11.16 3.73
C GLN A 34 -13.00 9.98 3.02
N ALA A 35 -13.78 8.96 2.64
CA ALA A 35 -13.31 7.86 1.83
C ALA A 35 -13.55 8.19 0.36
N ILE A 36 -12.47 8.42 -0.37
CA ILE A 36 -12.49 8.69 -1.81
C ILE A 36 -12.20 7.38 -2.54
N GLY A 37 -13.21 6.87 -3.25
CA GLY A 37 -13.13 5.64 -4.02
C GLY A 37 -12.72 5.90 -5.46
N TYR A 38 -11.78 5.11 -5.96
CA TYR A 38 -11.22 5.20 -7.30
C TYR A 38 -11.35 3.89 -8.05
N LEU A 39 -11.44 3.96 -9.37
CA LEU A 39 -11.24 2.83 -10.27
C LEU A 39 -9.91 3.01 -10.99
N ASP A 40 -9.02 2.02 -10.88
CA ASP A 40 -7.78 1.92 -11.66
C ASP A 40 -8.10 1.26 -13.01
N HIS A 41 -8.08 2.02 -14.10
CA HIS A 41 -8.37 1.49 -15.44
C HIS A 41 -7.23 0.65 -16.03
N ASP A 42 -6.03 0.73 -15.47
CA ASP A 42 -4.87 -0.03 -15.96
C ASP A 42 -4.91 -1.47 -15.44
N ARG A 43 -5.36 -1.66 -14.19
CA ARG A 43 -5.44 -2.99 -13.54
C ARG A 43 -6.86 -3.51 -13.34
N GLY A 44 -7.86 -2.64 -13.36
CA GLY A 44 -9.25 -2.97 -13.05
C GLY A 44 -9.55 -3.06 -11.56
N ASP A 45 -8.61 -2.68 -10.69
CA ASP A 45 -8.76 -2.70 -9.24
C ASP A 45 -9.51 -1.45 -8.75
N GLU A 46 -10.36 -1.61 -7.74
CA GLU A 46 -10.93 -0.46 -7.01
C GLU A 46 -9.93 -0.05 -5.91
N GLN A 47 -9.68 1.24 -5.75
CA GLN A 47 -8.74 1.79 -4.80
C GLN A 47 -9.44 2.77 -3.85
N VAL A 48 -8.86 3.04 -2.67
CA VAL A 48 -9.45 4.00 -1.73
C VAL A 48 -8.38 4.88 -1.07
N ALA A 49 -8.65 6.18 -1.00
CA ALA A 49 -7.92 7.12 -0.15
C ALA A 49 -8.81 7.58 1.01
N LEU A 50 -8.27 7.53 2.22
CA LEU A 50 -8.90 8.06 3.42
C LEU A 50 -8.28 9.42 3.74
N VAL A 51 -9.07 10.47 3.58
CA VAL A 51 -8.65 11.86 3.78
C VAL A 51 -9.20 12.36 5.11
N HIS A 52 -8.34 12.90 5.96
CA HIS A 52 -8.73 13.59 7.19
C HIS A 52 -8.42 15.08 7.07
N GLY A 53 -9.29 15.92 7.65
CA GLY A 53 -9.12 17.37 7.66
C GLY A 53 -9.16 18.01 6.28
N ASP A 54 -8.71 19.26 6.24
CA ASP A 54 -8.49 20.01 5.00
C ASP A 54 -7.02 19.83 4.58
N ILE A 55 -6.79 19.15 3.46
CA ILE A 55 -5.45 18.85 2.97
C ILE A 55 -4.98 19.98 2.05
N GLY A 56 -3.82 20.56 2.36
CA GLY A 56 -3.11 21.44 1.44
C GLY A 56 -2.51 20.68 0.26
N ALA A 57 -1.80 21.39 -0.60
CA ALA A 57 -1.11 20.78 -1.75
C ALA A 57 0.31 20.29 -1.42
N GLU A 58 0.94 20.80 -0.35
CA GLU A 58 2.35 20.58 -0.08
C GLU A 58 2.58 20.06 1.34
N ARG A 59 3.63 19.25 1.49
CA ARG A 59 4.06 18.62 2.74
C ARG A 59 2.93 17.87 3.46
N VAL A 60 2.00 17.30 2.70
CA VAL A 60 0.85 16.56 3.24
C VAL A 60 1.34 15.30 3.92
N LEU A 61 0.88 15.02 5.15
CA LEU A 61 1.21 13.75 5.81
C LEU A 61 0.48 12.61 5.10
N VAL A 62 1.26 11.69 4.49
CA VAL A 62 0.71 10.63 3.64
C VAL A 62 1.25 9.26 4.05
N ARG A 63 0.36 8.27 4.13
CA ARG A 63 0.70 6.84 4.16
C ARG A 63 0.23 6.17 2.88
N LEU A 64 1.16 5.50 2.20
CA LEU A 64 0.81 4.47 1.21
C LEU A 64 0.74 3.12 1.93
N HIS A 65 -0.46 2.57 2.12
CA HIS A 65 -0.67 1.26 2.73
C HIS A 65 -0.91 0.23 1.64
N SER A 66 -0.19 -0.89 1.70
CA SER A 66 -0.43 -2.01 0.78
C SER A 66 -1.35 -2.98 1.47
N GLU A 67 -2.44 -3.35 0.81
CA GLU A 67 -3.44 -4.29 1.33
C GLU A 67 -2.79 -5.53 1.95
N CYS A 68 -3.26 -5.89 3.14
CA CYS A 68 -2.88 -7.10 3.84
C CYS A 68 -4.06 -7.61 4.66
N LEU A 69 -4.95 -8.39 4.05
CA LEU A 69 -6.19 -8.87 4.70
C LEU A 69 -5.93 -9.52 6.06
N THR A 70 -4.93 -10.40 6.14
CA THR A 70 -4.60 -11.11 7.37
C THR A 70 -4.14 -10.19 8.49
N GLY A 71 -3.38 -9.13 8.19
CA GLY A 71 -2.92 -8.17 9.19
C GLY A 71 -3.99 -7.14 9.51
N ASP A 72 -4.59 -6.56 8.48
CA ASP A 72 -5.47 -5.39 8.57
C ASP A 72 -6.85 -5.74 9.14
N ALA A 73 -7.40 -6.91 8.78
CA ALA A 73 -8.74 -7.33 9.21
C ALA A 73 -8.72 -8.41 10.31
N PHE A 74 -7.78 -9.36 10.25
CA PHE A 74 -7.75 -10.50 11.19
C PHE A 74 -6.76 -10.35 12.35
N GLY A 75 -5.99 -9.25 12.40
CA GLY A 75 -5.05 -9.00 13.48
C GLY A 75 -3.89 -10.01 13.55
N SER A 76 -3.48 -10.57 12.40
CA SER A 76 -2.38 -11.53 12.35
C SER A 76 -1.08 -10.93 12.88
N GLN A 77 -0.46 -11.63 13.83
CA GLN A 77 0.86 -11.28 14.38
C GLN A 77 2.04 -11.75 13.52
N HIS A 78 1.80 -12.37 12.35
CA HIS A 78 2.87 -12.78 11.41
C HIS A 78 3.54 -11.60 10.72
N CYS A 79 2.88 -10.44 10.70
CA CYS A 79 3.38 -9.19 10.13
C CYS A 79 2.90 -8.01 10.97
N GLU A 80 3.45 -6.83 10.73
CA GLU A 80 3.05 -5.60 11.42
C GLU A 80 2.04 -4.74 10.62
N CYS A 81 1.42 -5.28 9.56
CA CYS A 81 0.59 -4.49 8.64
C CYS A 81 -0.61 -3.83 9.32
N GLY A 82 -1.36 -4.57 10.15
CA GLY A 82 -2.52 -4.02 10.87
C GLY A 82 -2.13 -2.89 11.83
N ASP A 83 -1.05 -3.08 12.58
CA ASP A 83 -0.51 -2.06 13.49
C ASP A 83 -0.03 -0.82 12.72
N GLN A 84 0.61 -1.01 11.56
CA GLN A 84 1.01 0.10 10.68
C GLN A 84 -0.20 0.87 10.14
N LEU A 85 -1.28 0.19 9.73
CA LEU A 85 -2.49 0.85 9.27
C LEU A 85 -3.12 1.69 10.39
N ALA A 86 -3.29 1.09 11.57
CA ALA A 86 -3.86 1.76 12.72
C ALA A 86 -3.00 2.94 13.18
N ALA A 87 -1.67 2.79 13.20
CA ALA A 87 -0.74 3.87 13.55
C ALA A 87 -0.79 5.02 12.53
N ALA A 88 -0.87 4.72 11.23
CA ALA A 88 -0.99 5.75 10.19
C ALA A 88 -2.31 6.53 10.30
N LEU A 89 -3.43 5.84 10.54
CA LEU A 89 -4.74 6.48 10.72
C LEU A 89 -4.73 7.40 11.94
N ARG A 90 -4.16 6.95 13.07
CA ARG A 90 -3.99 7.79 14.26
C ARG A 90 -3.08 8.99 14.01
N ALA A 91 -1.96 8.80 13.31
CA ALA A 91 -1.02 9.87 13.01
C ALA A 91 -1.66 10.97 12.15
N VAL A 92 -2.40 10.59 11.11
CA VAL A 92 -3.13 11.53 10.26
C VAL A 92 -4.18 12.32 11.05
N VAL A 93 -4.88 11.67 11.99
CA VAL A 93 -5.85 12.36 12.86
C VAL A 93 -5.15 13.28 13.86
N ALA A 94 -4.03 12.86 14.45
CA ALA A 94 -3.26 13.66 15.38
C ALA A 94 -2.62 14.90 14.73
N GLU A 95 -2.21 14.80 13.46
CA GLU A 95 -1.72 15.92 12.66
C GLU A 95 -2.85 16.93 12.33
N GLY A 96 -4.11 16.49 12.38
CA GLY A 96 -5.29 17.30 12.05
C GLY A 96 -5.65 17.30 10.55
N SER A 97 -4.71 16.96 9.67
CA SER A 97 -4.99 16.65 8.26
C SER A 97 -3.98 15.67 7.66
N GLY A 98 -4.42 14.92 6.65
CA GLY A 98 -3.56 13.97 5.93
C GLY A 98 -4.31 12.90 5.16
N VAL A 99 -3.56 12.00 4.52
CA VAL A 99 -4.12 10.97 3.62
C VAL A 99 -3.53 9.59 3.91
N VAL A 100 -4.38 8.58 4.03
CA VAL A 100 -3.98 7.16 3.96
C VAL A 100 -4.52 6.57 2.66
N VAL A 101 -3.63 6.27 1.72
CA VAL A 101 -3.95 5.57 0.47
C VAL A 101 -3.88 4.07 0.73
N TYR A 102 -5.00 3.37 0.60
CA TYR A 102 -5.08 1.91 0.74
C TYR A 102 -5.07 1.27 -0.65
N LEU A 103 -3.95 0.62 -0.97
CA LEU A 103 -3.66 0.06 -2.28
C LEU A 103 -4.11 -1.39 -2.35
N ARG A 104 -5.25 -1.62 -3.00
CA ARG A 104 -5.75 -2.94 -3.37
C ARG A 104 -4.98 -3.53 -4.53
N GLY A 105 -4.97 -4.86 -4.60
CA GLY A 105 -4.14 -5.60 -5.56
C GLY A 105 -2.67 -5.72 -5.13
N HIS A 106 -2.30 -5.14 -3.98
CA HIS A 106 -0.95 -5.25 -3.40
C HIS A 106 -0.81 -6.39 -2.39
N GLU A 107 -1.86 -7.18 -2.16
CA GLU A 107 -1.85 -8.32 -1.25
C GLU A 107 -0.67 -9.26 -1.57
N GLY A 108 0.03 -9.70 -0.53
CA GLY A 108 1.22 -10.53 -0.66
C GLY A 108 2.38 -9.88 -1.43
N ARG A 109 2.46 -8.56 -1.53
CA ARG A 109 3.37 -7.83 -2.44
C ARG A 109 3.00 -8.00 -3.91
N GLY A 110 1.71 -8.03 -4.21
CA GLY A 110 1.17 -8.07 -5.58
C GLY A 110 1.04 -9.48 -6.16
N ILE A 111 1.28 -10.53 -5.37
CA ILE A 111 1.05 -11.93 -5.78
C ILE A 111 -0.38 -12.41 -5.46
N GLY A 112 -1.13 -11.65 -4.66
CA GLY A 112 -2.48 -11.99 -4.22
C GLY A 112 -2.54 -12.89 -2.99
N LEU A 113 -3.74 -13.01 -2.42
CA LEU A 113 -3.99 -13.68 -1.14
C LEU A 113 -3.63 -15.17 -1.17
N LEU A 114 -4.07 -15.90 -2.20
CA LEU A 114 -3.86 -17.35 -2.26
C LEU A 114 -2.38 -17.72 -2.35
N ALA A 115 -1.62 -16.98 -3.15
CA ALA A 115 -0.18 -17.15 -3.28
C ALA A 115 0.55 -16.80 -1.97
N LYS A 116 0.13 -15.72 -1.30
CA LYS A 116 0.63 -15.38 0.05
C LYS A 116 0.41 -16.52 1.04
N LEU A 117 -0.79 -17.10 1.10
CA LEU A 117 -1.09 -18.19 2.03
C LEU A 117 -0.27 -19.45 1.73
N ARG A 118 -0.02 -19.76 0.45
CA ARG A 118 0.91 -20.84 0.06
C ARG A 118 2.35 -20.54 0.52
N ALA A 119 2.82 -19.31 0.34
CA ALA A 119 4.15 -18.90 0.81
C ALA A 119 4.25 -18.98 2.34
N MET A 120 3.19 -18.63 3.07
CA MET A 120 3.13 -18.77 4.53
C MET A 120 3.18 -20.24 4.98
N ALA A 121 2.53 -21.16 4.24
CA ALA A 121 2.62 -22.59 4.53
C ALA A 121 4.07 -23.09 4.40
N LEU A 122 4.78 -22.69 3.35
CA LEU A 122 6.20 -23.01 3.19
C LEU A 122 7.10 -22.36 4.25
N GLN A 123 6.74 -21.15 4.71
CA GLN A 123 7.45 -20.50 5.82
C GLN A 123 7.29 -21.25 7.14
N ALA A 124 6.12 -21.84 7.39
CA ALA A 124 5.90 -22.71 8.55
C ALA A 124 6.76 -23.99 8.50
N GLU A 125 7.23 -24.38 7.31
CA GLU A 125 8.17 -25.49 7.09
C GLU A 125 9.65 -25.03 7.16
N GLY A 126 9.90 -23.74 7.39
CA GLY A 126 11.24 -23.19 7.67
C GLY A 126 11.83 -22.30 6.57
N LEU A 127 11.15 -22.09 5.44
CA LEU A 127 11.64 -21.19 4.38
C LEU A 127 11.48 -19.72 4.80
N ASP A 128 12.41 -18.85 4.38
CA ASP A 128 12.20 -17.41 4.48
C ASP A 128 11.18 -16.90 3.44
N THR A 129 10.79 -15.62 3.53
CA THR A 129 9.80 -15.06 2.61
C THR A 129 10.25 -15.04 1.14
N VAL A 130 11.54 -14.82 0.88
CA VAL A 130 12.10 -14.79 -0.47
C VAL A 130 12.18 -16.21 -1.03
N GLU A 131 12.67 -17.15 -0.23
CA GLU A 131 12.77 -18.57 -0.59
C GLU A 131 11.40 -19.18 -0.89
N ALA A 132 10.39 -18.90 -0.05
CA ALA A 132 9.04 -19.38 -0.26
C ALA A 132 8.43 -18.86 -1.58
N ASN A 133 8.65 -17.58 -1.92
CA ASN A 133 8.18 -17.03 -3.19
C ASN A 133 8.90 -17.67 -4.39
N LEU A 134 10.22 -17.84 -4.32
CA LEU A 134 11.00 -18.46 -5.38
C LEU A 134 10.61 -19.94 -5.59
N ALA A 135 10.37 -20.69 -4.52
CA ALA A 135 9.90 -22.08 -4.58
C ALA A 135 8.53 -22.20 -5.28
N LEU A 136 7.70 -21.16 -5.20
CA LEU A 136 6.40 -21.09 -5.87
C LEU A 136 6.48 -20.49 -7.29
N GLY A 137 7.68 -20.13 -7.78
CA GLY A 137 7.87 -19.48 -9.08
C GLY A 137 7.33 -18.05 -9.15
N LEU A 138 7.21 -17.36 -8.01
CA LEU A 138 6.62 -16.04 -7.88
C LEU A 138 7.67 -14.93 -7.82
N PRO A 139 7.35 -13.71 -8.27
CA PRO A 139 8.22 -12.56 -8.07
C PRO A 139 8.33 -12.22 -6.57
N VAL A 140 9.49 -11.69 -6.18
CA VAL A 140 9.73 -11.25 -4.78
C VAL A 140 8.82 -10.08 -4.39
N ASP A 141 8.55 -9.18 -5.34
CA ASP A 141 7.70 -8.00 -5.14
C ASP A 141 7.21 -7.45 -6.49
N ALA A 142 5.92 -7.60 -6.77
CA ALA A 142 5.24 -7.17 -8.00
C ALA A 142 4.46 -5.86 -7.84
N ARG A 143 4.63 -5.14 -6.72
CA ARG A 143 3.88 -3.91 -6.44
C ARG A 143 4.28 -2.76 -7.36
N ASP A 144 3.29 -1.94 -7.67
CA ASP A 144 3.42 -0.72 -8.43
C ASP A 144 2.70 0.42 -7.70
N TYR A 145 3.41 1.50 -7.44
CA TYR A 145 2.86 2.64 -6.70
C TYR A 145 2.45 3.80 -7.62
N GLY A 146 2.47 3.62 -8.95
CA GLY A 146 2.00 4.64 -9.90
C GLY A 146 0.54 5.00 -9.68
N VAL A 147 -0.31 4.01 -9.38
CA VAL A 147 -1.73 4.21 -9.03
C VAL A 147 -1.89 5.13 -7.81
N ALA A 148 -1.01 4.99 -6.82
CA ALA A 148 -1.00 5.83 -5.62
C ALA A 148 -0.68 7.30 -5.96
N ALA A 149 0.30 7.50 -6.85
CA ALA A 149 0.64 8.85 -7.32
C ALA A 149 -0.51 9.47 -8.13
N GLY A 150 -1.20 8.69 -8.96
CA GLY A 150 -2.40 9.15 -9.67
C GLY A 150 -3.49 9.63 -8.72
N MET A 151 -3.76 8.88 -7.65
CA MET A 151 -4.75 9.26 -6.64
C MET A 151 -4.34 10.54 -5.90
N LEU A 152 -3.07 10.68 -5.55
CA LEU A 152 -2.55 11.89 -4.88
C LEU A 152 -2.60 13.12 -5.79
N HIS A 153 -2.30 12.99 -7.08
CA HIS A 153 -2.45 14.07 -8.06
C HIS A 153 -3.90 14.53 -8.19
N ASP A 154 -4.84 13.59 -8.27
CA ASP A 154 -6.27 13.91 -8.30
C ASP A 154 -6.75 14.62 -7.02
N LEU A 155 -6.15 14.29 -5.86
CA LEU A 155 -6.37 15.01 -4.60
C LEU A 155 -5.69 16.39 -4.55
N GLY A 156 -4.92 16.78 -5.57
CA GLY A 156 -4.20 18.05 -5.63
C GLY A 156 -2.88 18.08 -4.84
N VAL A 157 -2.36 16.92 -4.41
CA VAL A 157 -1.12 16.80 -3.63
C VAL A 157 0.10 16.86 -4.55
N ARG A 158 0.98 17.81 -4.30
CA ARG A 158 2.25 18.03 -5.01
C ARG A 158 3.46 17.54 -4.22
N SER A 159 3.43 17.64 -2.89
CA SER A 159 4.50 17.14 -2.04
C SER A 159 3.99 16.50 -0.75
N VAL A 160 4.74 15.50 -0.25
CA VAL A 160 4.33 14.68 0.89
C VAL A 160 5.40 14.60 1.98
N ARG A 161 4.93 14.48 3.21
CA ARG A 161 5.66 13.89 4.34
C ARG A 161 5.25 12.41 4.39
N LEU A 162 6.09 11.53 3.84
CA LEU A 162 5.75 10.13 3.58
C LEU A 162 6.02 9.25 4.80
N MET A 163 4.97 8.67 5.39
CA MET A 163 5.04 7.66 6.45
C MET A 163 5.44 6.29 5.89
N SER A 164 6.75 6.04 5.74
CA SER A 164 7.26 4.80 5.13
C SER A 164 8.71 4.51 5.54
N ASN A 165 9.02 3.22 5.65
CA ASN A 165 10.39 2.71 5.79
C ASN A 165 10.87 2.01 4.51
N ASN A 166 10.06 2.04 3.44
CA ASN A 166 10.33 1.36 2.18
C ASN A 166 10.82 2.39 1.13
N PRO A 167 12.07 2.30 0.65
CA PRO A 167 12.62 3.24 -0.33
C PRO A 167 11.87 3.21 -1.67
N ARG A 168 11.35 2.05 -2.09
CA ARG A 168 10.59 1.91 -3.35
C ARG A 168 9.33 2.77 -3.40
N LYS A 169 8.67 2.99 -2.25
CA LYS A 169 7.50 3.89 -2.17
C LYS A 169 7.91 5.34 -2.44
N ARG A 170 9.04 5.77 -1.87
CA ARG A 170 9.60 7.11 -2.10
C ARG A 170 9.98 7.29 -3.56
N GLU A 171 10.75 6.34 -4.10
CA GLU A 171 11.21 6.38 -5.50
C GLU A 171 10.06 6.43 -6.49
N ALA A 172 9.00 5.66 -6.25
CA ALA A 172 7.84 5.66 -7.12
C ALA A 172 7.10 7.02 -7.10
N LEU A 173 6.86 7.60 -5.93
CA LEU A 173 6.23 8.93 -5.86
C LEU A 173 7.06 9.98 -6.60
N VAL A 174 8.38 10.01 -6.40
CA VAL A 174 9.28 10.94 -7.09
C VAL A 174 9.24 10.73 -8.60
N ARG A 175 9.28 9.48 -9.06
CA ARG A 175 9.19 9.14 -10.49
C ARG A 175 7.90 9.64 -11.13
N HIS A 176 6.80 9.64 -10.38
CA HIS A 176 5.50 10.11 -10.83
C HIS A 176 5.22 11.58 -10.49
N GLY A 177 6.26 12.37 -10.19
CA GLY A 177 6.16 13.83 -10.05
C GLY A 177 5.60 14.32 -8.72
N ILE A 178 5.60 13.48 -7.68
CA ILE A 178 5.27 13.88 -6.31
C ILE A 178 6.56 14.02 -5.51
N GLU A 179 6.82 15.22 -5.00
CA GLU A 179 7.99 15.47 -4.16
C GLU A 179 7.82 14.79 -2.80
N VAL A 180 8.83 14.05 -2.35
CA VAL A 180 8.89 13.52 -0.99
C VAL A 180 9.74 14.47 -0.15
N ALA A 181 9.08 15.47 0.44
CA ALA A 181 9.70 16.55 1.21
C ALA A 181 10.23 16.09 2.57
N GLU A 182 9.72 14.98 3.09
CA GLU A 182 10.15 14.36 4.33
C GLU A 182 9.79 12.87 4.30
N GLN A 183 10.65 12.02 4.86
CA GLN A 183 10.31 10.63 5.14
C GLN A 183 10.09 10.48 6.65
N VAL A 184 8.85 10.21 7.05
CA VAL A 184 8.43 10.03 8.44
C VAL A 184 8.53 8.53 8.76
N PRO A 185 9.40 8.09 9.70
CA PRO A 185 9.48 6.69 10.06
C PRO A 185 8.17 6.18 10.66
N LEU A 186 7.78 4.95 10.31
CA LEU A 186 6.64 4.26 10.92
C LEU A 186 7.10 2.92 11.47
N LEU A 187 7.63 2.94 12.69
CA LEU A 187 8.28 1.79 13.32
C LEU A 187 7.30 1.15 14.31
N ILE A 188 7.00 -0.13 14.12
CA ILE A 188 6.17 -0.91 15.04
C ILE A 188 7.10 -1.83 15.83
N PRO A 189 7.02 -1.86 17.17
CA PRO A 189 7.79 -2.81 17.96
C PRO A 189 7.57 -4.24 17.48
N PRO A 190 8.63 -5.04 17.27
CA PRO A 190 8.48 -6.43 16.88
C PRO A 190 7.89 -7.26 18.03
N CYS A 191 7.31 -8.40 17.68
CA CYS A 191 6.97 -9.45 18.62
C CYS A 191 7.68 -10.75 18.21
N GLU A 192 7.58 -11.77 19.07
CA GLU A 192 8.20 -13.08 18.82
C GLU A 192 7.78 -13.67 17.47
N SER A 193 6.48 -13.54 17.11
CA SER A 193 5.91 -14.13 15.90
C SER A 193 6.36 -13.47 14.59
N ASN A 194 6.84 -12.23 14.60
CA ASN A 194 7.19 -11.49 13.36
C ASN A 194 8.65 -11.05 13.27
N ILE A 195 9.50 -11.31 14.27
CA ILE A 195 10.88 -10.85 14.26
C ILE A 195 11.66 -11.37 13.04
N THR A 196 11.46 -12.64 12.66
CA THR A 196 12.10 -13.22 11.46
C THR A 196 11.61 -12.53 10.18
N TYR A 197 10.31 -12.32 10.05
CA TYR A 197 9.73 -11.59 8.92
C TYR A 197 10.32 -10.17 8.80
N LEU A 198 10.43 -9.45 9.92
CA LEU A 198 10.98 -8.10 9.97
C LEU A 198 12.47 -8.05 9.63
N ARG A 199 13.27 -9.02 10.09
CA ARG A 199 14.68 -9.18 9.70
C ARG A 199 14.82 -9.41 8.20
N THR A 200 14.06 -10.36 7.62
CA THR A 200 14.03 -10.58 6.16
C THR A 200 13.67 -9.29 5.42
N LYS A 201 12.70 -8.53 5.92
CA LYS A 201 12.27 -7.25 5.31
C LYS A 201 13.37 -6.18 5.32
N ARG A 202 14.17 -6.13 6.39
CA ARG A 202 15.34 -5.24 6.48
C ARG A 202 16.48 -5.71 5.58
N GLU A 203 16.85 -6.97 5.67
CA GLU A 203 18.09 -7.52 5.12
C GLU A 203 17.99 -7.89 3.64
N ARG A 204 16.79 -8.23 3.16
CA ARG A 204 16.56 -8.74 1.81
C ARG A 204 15.64 -7.88 0.95
N LEU A 205 14.93 -6.92 1.56
CA LEU A 205 13.92 -6.09 0.89
C LEU A 205 14.13 -4.59 1.12
N ASP A 206 15.35 -4.20 1.52
CA ASP A 206 15.83 -2.83 1.65
C ASP A 206 15.02 -1.91 2.57
N HIS A 207 14.24 -2.46 3.52
CA HIS A 207 13.50 -1.62 4.45
C HIS A 207 14.41 -1.08 5.55
N HIS A 208 14.29 0.22 5.83
CA HIS A 208 15.02 0.86 6.92
C HIS A 208 14.32 0.64 8.26
N LEU A 209 14.74 -0.38 9.01
CA LEU A 209 14.14 -0.78 10.30
C LEU A 209 15.18 -0.74 11.44
N PRO A 210 15.64 0.47 11.86
CA PRO A 210 16.73 0.60 12.84
C PRO A 210 16.34 0.13 14.25
N HIS A 211 15.06 0.18 14.59
CA HIS A 211 14.56 -0.29 15.90
C HIS A 211 14.77 -1.80 16.15
N LEU A 212 15.09 -2.60 15.12
CA LEU A 212 15.41 -4.02 15.29
C LEU A 212 16.76 -4.24 15.97
N ASP A 213 17.66 -3.24 15.95
CA ASP A 213 18.98 -3.35 16.61
C ASP A 213 18.84 -3.36 18.13
N ALA A 214 17.83 -2.68 18.68
CA ALA A 214 17.52 -2.70 20.11
C ALA A 214 16.98 -4.07 20.60
N VAL A 215 16.52 -4.92 19.68
CA VAL A 215 15.89 -6.22 19.96
C VAL A 215 16.90 -7.38 19.76
N ALA A 216 18.07 -7.10 19.19
CA ALA A 216 19.13 -8.09 18.96
C ALA A 216 19.71 -8.72 20.25
N HIS A 217 19.34 -8.21 21.43
CA HIS A 217 19.76 -8.72 22.73
C HIS A 217 18.74 -9.66 23.41
N LEU A 218 17.60 -9.92 22.78
CA LEU A 218 16.61 -10.88 23.25
C LEU A 218 16.73 -12.12 22.37
N SER A 219 17.64 -13.01 22.79
CA SER A 219 17.77 -14.38 22.28
C SER A 219 17.07 -15.34 23.23
#